data_AF-A0A914CF21-F1
#
_entry.id   AF-A0A914CF21-F1
#
_cell.length_a   1.000
_cell.length_b   1.000
_cell.length_c   1.000
_cell.angle_alpha   90.00
_cell.angle_beta   90.00
_cell.angle_gamma   90.00
#
_symmetry.space_group_name_H-M   'P 1'
#
loop_
_entity.id
_entity.type
_entity.pdbx_description
1 polymer ?
#
loop_
_entity_poly.entity_id
_entity_poly.type
_entity_poly.pdbx_seq_one_letter_code
_entity_poly.pdbx_strand_id
1 'polypeptide(L)'
;MQDKWSIDGHSGGKMQKQLTLVEQAFSTLCQTAFAPSKPPMTYIQRAKNLVGYIMGLRFMDKQFFKSRDDILKPILGENFNVMEKAKKSTFFFVNIDEHLEFPRPISHKTIYVGGIGQVQPKPLEKVCNFF
;
A
#
# COMPACT_ATOMS: atom_id res chain seq x y z
N MET A 1 34.02 -2.91 -0.77
CA MET A 1 33.06 -3.87 -0.17
C MET A 1 31.61 -3.40 -0.36
N GLN A 2 31.22 -2.96 -1.57
CA GLN A 2 29.87 -2.43 -1.86
C GLN A 2 29.16 -3.17 -3.02
N ASP A 3 29.73 -4.28 -3.52
CA ASP A 3 29.28 -4.94 -4.75
C ASP A 3 28.46 -6.22 -4.52
N LYS A 4 27.53 -6.23 -3.55
CA LYS A 4 26.65 -7.40 -3.32
C LYS A 4 25.14 -7.14 -3.38
N TRP A 5 24.71 -5.91 -3.68
CA TRP A 5 23.27 -5.56 -3.72
C TRP A 5 22.77 -5.08 -5.09
N SER A 6 23.48 -5.37 -6.18
CA SER A 6 22.92 -5.23 -7.52
C SER A 6 22.02 -6.43 -7.80
N ILE A 7 20.75 -6.33 -7.39
CA ILE A 7 19.71 -7.28 -7.78
C ILE A 7 19.54 -7.14 -9.30
N ASP A 8 19.84 -8.21 -10.05
CA ASP A 8 19.62 -8.29 -11.48
C ASP A 8 18.16 -7.98 -11.82
N GLY A 9 17.92 -6.76 -12.29
CA GLY A 9 16.58 -6.22 -12.57
C GLY A 9 15.80 -6.95 -13.68
N HIS A 10 16.41 -7.92 -14.34
CA HIS A 10 15.80 -8.65 -15.47
C HIS A 10 15.06 -9.94 -15.04
N SER A 11 15.52 -10.62 -13.98
CA SER A 11 14.88 -11.87 -13.48
C SER A 11 13.90 -11.60 -12.33
N GLY A 12 14.24 -10.63 -11.45
CA GLY A 12 13.38 -10.20 -10.35
C GLY A 12 12.04 -9.63 -10.83
N GLY A 13 11.99 -8.99 -11.99
CA GLY A 13 10.77 -8.40 -12.55
C GLY A 13 9.64 -9.41 -12.83
N LYS A 14 9.96 -10.66 -13.18
CA LYS A 14 8.93 -11.69 -13.40
C LYS A 14 8.40 -12.25 -12.07
N MET A 15 9.26 -12.50 -11.10
CA MET A 15 8.83 -12.94 -9.77
C MET A 15 8.12 -11.84 -8.99
N GLN A 16 8.58 -10.59 -9.05
CA GLN A 16 7.88 -9.44 -8.44
C GLN A 16 6.51 -9.24 -9.09
N LYS A 17 6.40 -9.36 -10.42
CA LYS A 17 5.11 -9.27 -11.11
C LYS A 17 4.16 -10.39 -10.69
N GLN A 18 4.64 -11.62 -10.58
CA GLN A 18 3.80 -12.73 -10.12
C GLN A 18 3.40 -12.60 -8.65
N LEU A 19 4.31 -12.13 -7.79
CA LEU A 19 4.01 -11.90 -6.37
C LEU A 19 3.01 -10.76 -6.19
N THR A 20 3.21 -9.63 -6.88
CA THR A 20 2.27 -8.50 -6.86
C THR A 20 0.92 -8.86 -7.47
N LEU A 21 0.88 -9.71 -8.50
CA LEU A 21 -0.37 -10.23 -9.05
C LEU A 21 -1.11 -11.15 -8.07
N VAL A 22 -0.40 -12.00 -7.32
CA VAL A 22 -1.00 -12.87 -6.29
C VAL A 22 -1.50 -12.04 -5.10
N GLU A 23 -0.75 -11.02 -4.68
CA GLU A 23 -1.19 -10.09 -3.63
C GLU A 23 -2.37 -9.22 -4.07
N GLN A 24 -2.35 -8.74 -5.33
CA GLN A 24 -3.48 -8.03 -5.94
C GLN A 24 -4.70 -8.94 -6.07
N ALA A 25 -4.52 -10.17 -6.56
CA ALA A 25 -5.60 -11.15 -6.68
C ALA A 25 -6.18 -11.51 -5.30
N PHE A 26 -5.34 -11.66 -4.27
CA PHE A 26 -5.80 -11.88 -2.89
C PHE A 26 -6.57 -10.67 -2.34
N SER A 27 -6.09 -9.44 -2.61
CA SER A 27 -6.80 -8.21 -2.26
C SER A 27 -8.15 -8.10 -2.96
N THR A 28 -8.21 -8.37 -4.27
CA THR A 28 -9.45 -8.36 -5.06
C THR A 28 -10.40 -9.47 -4.61
N LEU A 29 -9.90 -10.67 -4.33
CA LEU A 29 -10.69 -11.78 -3.80
C LEU A 29 -11.29 -11.40 -2.44
N CYS A 30 -10.51 -10.78 -1.57
CA CYS A 30 -10.99 -10.29 -0.28
C CYS A 30 -12.04 -9.19 -0.43
N GLN A 31 -11.83 -8.24 -1.34
CA GLN A 31 -12.82 -7.20 -1.66
C GLN A 31 -14.14 -7.80 -2.15
N THR A 32 -14.11 -8.85 -2.97
CA THR A 32 -15.33 -9.52 -3.45
C THR A 32 -16.02 -10.39 -2.40
N ALA A 33 -15.27 -11.10 -1.56
CA ALA A 33 -15.82 -11.97 -0.51
C ALA A 33 -16.51 -11.18 0.61
N PHE A 34 -16.02 -9.97 0.90
CA PHE A 34 -16.61 -9.05 1.88
C PHE A 34 -17.31 -7.84 1.24
N ALA A 35 -17.55 -7.88 -0.07
CA ALA A 35 -18.22 -6.80 -0.77
C ALA A 35 -19.63 -6.59 -0.17
N PRO A 36 -20.01 -5.35 0.15
CA PRO A 36 -21.37 -5.08 0.57
C PRO A 36 -22.33 -5.41 -0.57
N SER A 37 -23.49 -5.98 -0.22
CA SER A 37 -24.58 -6.18 -1.19
C SER A 37 -24.96 -4.84 -1.86
N LYS A 38 -25.30 -4.87 -3.16
CA LYS A 38 -25.66 -3.65 -3.91
C LYS A 38 -27.07 -3.16 -3.54
N PRO A 39 -27.33 -1.84 -3.43
CA PRO A 39 -28.67 -1.30 -3.24
C PRO A 39 -29.59 -1.55 -4.46
N PRO A 40 -30.93 -1.67 -4.26
CA PRO A 40 -31.65 -1.66 -2.98
C PRO A 40 -31.48 -2.98 -2.21
N MET A 41 -31.26 -2.88 -0.89
CA MET A 41 -31.01 -4.03 -0.01
C MET A 41 -32.13 -4.27 1.01
N THR A 42 -32.42 -5.54 1.28
CA THR A 42 -33.33 -5.96 2.37
C THR A 42 -32.67 -5.86 3.74
N TYR A 43 -33.46 -5.86 4.82
CA TYR A 43 -32.93 -5.81 6.20
C TYR A 43 -31.97 -6.96 6.52
N ILE A 44 -32.22 -8.16 6.01
CA ILE A 44 -31.34 -9.33 6.22
C ILE A 44 -30.00 -9.15 5.49
N GLN A 45 -30.01 -8.58 4.28
CA GLN A 45 -28.78 -8.27 3.56
C GLN A 45 -27.94 -7.22 4.30
N ARG A 46 -28.59 -6.22 4.92
CA ARG A 46 -27.91 -5.24 5.79
C ARG A 46 -27.26 -5.91 7.01
N ALA A 47 -27.98 -6.83 7.66
CA ALA A 47 -27.42 -7.59 8.79
C ALA A 47 -26.22 -8.45 8.36
N LYS A 48 -26.30 -9.13 7.21
CA LYS A 48 -25.18 -9.90 6.64
C LYS A 48 -23.98 -9.00 6.32
N ASN A 49 -24.21 -7.83 5.73
CA ASN A 49 -23.13 -6.87 5.47
C ASN A 49 -22.49 -6.37 6.78
N LEU A 50 -23.27 -6.13 7.84
CA LEU A 50 -22.74 -5.71 9.14
C LEU A 50 -21.86 -6.79 9.76
N VAL A 51 -22.34 -8.04 9.75
CA VAL A 51 -21.57 -9.20 10.25
C VAL A 51 -20.30 -9.40 9.41
N GLY A 52 -20.42 -9.33 8.08
CA GLY A 52 -19.30 -9.38 7.15
C GLY A 52 -18.27 -8.28 7.40
N TYR A 53 -18.72 -7.06 7.67
CA TYR A 53 -17.85 -5.92 8.00
C TYR A 53 -17.08 -6.14 9.31
N ILE A 54 -17.75 -6.59 10.37
CA ILE A 54 -17.12 -6.89 11.66
C ILE A 54 -16.08 -8.02 11.52
N MET A 55 -16.43 -9.08 10.79
CA MET A 55 -15.50 -10.18 10.50
C MET A 55 -14.29 -9.70 9.69
N GLY A 56 -14.53 -8.89 8.66
CA GLY A 56 -13.48 -8.27 7.84
C GLY A 56 -12.53 -7.44 8.68
N LEU A 57 -13.02 -6.58 9.58
CA LEU A 57 -12.18 -5.80 10.48
C LEU A 57 -11.26 -6.68 11.34
N ARG A 58 -11.79 -7.77 11.91
CA ARG A 58 -11.01 -8.69 12.76
C ARG A 58 -9.97 -9.49 11.97
N PHE A 59 -10.32 -9.90 10.74
CA PHE A 59 -9.44 -10.69 9.90
C PHE A 59 -8.30 -9.85 9.31
N MET A 60 -8.62 -8.65 8.81
CA MET A 60 -7.61 -7.70 8.31
C MET A 60 -6.59 -7.34 9.38
N ASP A 61 -7.06 -7.13 10.61
CA ASP A 61 -6.19 -6.73 11.72
C ASP A 61 -5.12 -7.79 12.03
N LYS A 62 -5.54 -9.07 12.08
CA LYS A 62 -4.65 -10.19 12.37
C LYS A 62 -3.71 -10.54 11.22
N GLN A 63 -4.17 -10.48 9.98
CA GLN A 63 -3.38 -11.00 8.86
C GLN A 63 -2.44 -9.93 8.28
N PHE A 64 -2.94 -8.70 8.05
CA PHE A 64 -2.17 -7.68 7.35
C PHE A 64 -1.25 -6.89 8.28
N PHE A 65 -1.71 -6.48 9.46
CA PHE A 65 -0.88 -5.68 10.35
C PHE A 65 0.17 -6.52 11.07
N LYS A 66 -0.19 -7.72 11.55
CA LYS A 66 0.78 -8.62 12.20
C LYS A 66 1.96 -8.97 11.29
N SER A 67 1.68 -9.29 10.03
CA SER A 67 2.73 -9.61 9.05
C SER A 67 3.69 -8.45 8.82
N ARG A 68 3.20 -7.20 8.80
CA ARG A 68 4.06 -6.01 8.65
C ARG A 68 4.89 -5.74 9.90
N ASP A 69 4.28 -5.84 11.08
CA ASP A 69 4.99 -5.64 12.34
C ASP A 69 6.13 -6.66 12.48
N ASP A 70 5.91 -7.92 12.12
CA ASP A 70 6.93 -8.98 12.19
C ASP A 70 8.13 -8.71 11.26
N ILE A 71 7.91 -8.11 10.09
CA ILE A 71 8.99 -7.69 9.17
C ILE A 71 9.74 -6.46 9.70
N LEU A 72 9.04 -5.54 10.37
CA LEU A 72 9.61 -4.26 10.81
C LEU A 72 10.31 -4.34 12.16
N LYS A 73 9.92 -5.26 13.05
CA LYS A 73 10.56 -5.52 14.35
C LYS A 73 12.09 -5.65 14.30
N PRO A 74 12.71 -6.43 13.38
CA PRO A 74 14.17 -6.53 13.34
C PRO A 74 14.86 -5.23 12.92
N ILE A 75 14.16 -4.32 12.23
CA ILE A 75 14.73 -3.06 11.71
C ILE A 75 14.55 -1.92 12.72
N LEU A 76 13.36 -1.82 13.33
CA LEU A 76 12.95 -0.70 14.19
C LEU A 76 12.97 -1.04 15.70
N GLY A 77 13.17 -2.31 16.05
CA GLY A 77 13.18 -2.81 17.43
C GLY A 77 11.93 -3.64 17.78
N GLU A 78 12.11 -4.58 18.71
CA GLU A 78 11.10 -5.60 19.08
C GLU A 78 9.79 -5.01 19.64
N ASN A 79 9.87 -3.84 20.28
CA ASN A 79 8.72 -3.13 20.86
C ASN A 79 8.04 -2.14 19.91
N PHE A 80 8.35 -2.18 18.61
CA PHE A 80 7.79 -1.25 17.64
C PHE A 80 6.41 -1.73 17.14
N ASN A 81 5.35 -1.06 17.57
CA ASN A 81 4.00 -1.22 17.02
C ASN A 81 3.70 -0.11 16.00
N VAL A 82 3.54 -0.47 14.73
CA VAL A 82 3.35 0.51 13.64
C VAL A 82 2.08 1.33 13.84
N MET A 83 0.98 0.68 14.22
CA MET A 83 -0.32 1.33 14.37
C MET A 83 -0.33 2.33 15.55
N GLU A 84 0.29 1.97 16.67
CA GLU A 84 0.38 2.85 17.83
C GLU A 84 1.23 4.09 17.53
N LYS A 85 2.37 3.89 16.86
CA LYS A 85 3.26 4.98 16.46
C LYS A 85 2.63 5.89 15.42
N ALA A 86 1.90 5.32 14.45
CA ALA A 86 1.11 6.08 13.49
C ALA A 86 0.06 6.95 14.21
N LYS A 87 -0.67 6.44 15.21
CA LYS A 87 -1.65 7.26 15.96
C LYS A 87 -0.99 8.43 16.69
N LYS A 88 0.23 8.22 17.22
CA LYS A 88 1.01 9.23 17.96
C LYS A 88 1.79 10.20 17.06
N SER A 89 1.90 9.94 15.75
CA SER A 89 2.64 10.83 14.86
C SER A 89 1.88 12.14 14.61
N THR A 90 2.65 13.20 14.37
CA THR A 90 2.12 14.51 13.99
C THR A 90 1.77 14.56 12.51
N PHE A 91 2.64 13.98 11.66
CA PHE A 91 2.49 14.01 10.20
C PHE A 91 2.77 12.66 9.56
N PHE A 92 2.17 12.43 8.39
CA PHE A 92 2.45 11.32 7.49
C PHE A 92 2.84 11.88 6.13
N PHE A 93 4.03 11.54 5.66
CA PHE A 93 4.48 11.90 4.31
C PHE A 93 4.19 10.75 3.36
N VAL A 94 3.45 11.01 2.30
CA VAL A 94 3.11 10.00 1.28
C VAL A 94 3.69 10.44 -0.05
N ASN A 95 4.48 9.55 -0.66
CA ASN A 95 5.09 9.79 -1.96
C ASN A 95 4.09 9.48 -3.09
N ILE A 96 3.10 10.33 -3.25
CA ILE A 96 2.13 10.31 -4.35
C ILE A 96 1.61 11.72 -4.60
N ASP A 97 1.13 11.96 -5.82
CA ASP A 97 0.36 13.17 -6.16
C ASP A 97 -1.08 13.03 -5.65
N GLU A 98 -1.58 14.08 -4.99
CA GLU A 98 -2.94 14.15 -4.45
C GLU A 98 -3.99 13.93 -5.55
N HIS A 99 -3.76 14.42 -6.77
CA HIS A 99 -4.72 14.32 -7.87
C HIS A 99 -4.84 12.90 -8.43
N LEU A 100 -3.86 12.03 -8.19
CA LEU A 100 -3.90 10.63 -8.62
C LEU A 100 -4.62 9.73 -7.59
N GLU A 101 -4.88 10.23 -6.39
CA GLU A 101 -5.59 9.48 -5.37
C GLU A 101 -7.11 9.70 -5.49
N PHE A 102 -7.88 8.62 -5.41
CA PHE A 102 -9.35 8.75 -5.32
C PHE A 102 -9.73 9.61 -4.11
N PRO A 103 -10.77 10.46 -4.19
CA PRO A 103 -11.16 11.30 -3.08
C PRO A 103 -11.65 10.44 -1.91
N ARG A 104 -10.82 10.31 -0.87
CA ARG A 104 -11.12 9.60 0.39
C ARG A 104 -11.06 10.60 1.52
N PRO A 105 -11.76 10.37 2.63
CA PRO A 105 -11.51 11.10 3.87
C PRO A 105 -10.05 10.91 4.29
N ILE A 106 -9.28 11.99 4.21
CA ILE A 106 -7.87 12.03 4.59
C ILE A 106 -7.71 12.74 5.94
N SER A 107 -6.76 12.27 6.73
CA SER A 107 -6.38 12.96 7.96
C SER A 107 -5.65 14.25 7.61
N HIS A 108 -5.90 15.32 8.36
CA HIS A 108 -5.16 16.59 8.26
C HIS A 108 -3.65 16.43 8.56
N LYS A 109 -3.25 15.27 9.09
CA LYS A 109 -1.86 14.90 9.33
C LYS A 109 -1.14 14.41 8.07
N THR A 110 -1.85 14.09 6.99
CA THR A 110 -1.25 13.54 5.78
C THR A 110 -0.80 14.66 4.84
N ILE A 111 0.47 14.62 4.44
CA ILE A 111 1.10 15.56 3.52
C ILE A 111 1.59 14.77 2.30
N TYR A 112 1.11 15.15 1.13
CA TYR A 112 1.53 14.59 -0.15
C TYR A 112 2.81 15.27 -0.63
N VAL A 113 3.84 14.47 -0.87
CA VAL A 113 5.13 14.97 -1.38
C VAL A 113 5.56 14.05 -2.51
N GLY A 114 5.25 14.45 -3.73
CA GLY A 114 5.67 13.71 -4.93
C GLY A 114 7.18 13.84 -5.19
N GLY A 115 7.75 12.81 -5.82
CA GLY A 115 9.14 12.85 -6.28
C GLY A 115 10.20 12.71 -5.18
N ILE A 116 9.82 12.30 -3.97
CA ILE A 116 10.80 11.96 -2.93
C ILE A 116 11.67 10.81 -3.45
N GLY A 117 12.98 11.05 -3.52
CA GLY A 117 13.97 10.05 -3.92
C GLY A 117 14.18 9.93 -5.44
N GLN A 118 13.63 10.84 -6.24
CA GLN A 118 13.93 10.87 -7.67
C GLN A 118 15.38 11.31 -7.91
N VAL A 119 16.16 10.47 -8.59
CA VAL A 119 17.52 10.80 -9.01
C VAL A 119 17.46 11.97 -9.98
N GLN A 120 18.37 12.94 -9.83
CA GLN A 120 18.44 14.06 -10.75
C GLN A 120 18.52 13.54 -12.20
N PRO A 121 17.67 14.05 -13.11
CA PRO A 121 17.65 13.56 -14.47
C PRO A 121 19.03 13.77 -15.10
N LYS A 122 19.50 12.76 -15.85
CA LYS A 122 20.71 12.92 -16.65
C LYS A 122 20.49 14.12 -17.59
N PRO A 123 21.50 15.00 -17.75
CA PRO A 123 21.38 16.13 -18.67
C PRO A 123 21.05 15.59 -20.07
N LEU A 124 20.08 16.23 -20.72
CA LEU A 124 19.65 15.83 -22.06
C LEU A 124 20.86 15.89 -22.99
N GLU A 125 21.19 14.78 -23.64
CA GLU A 125 22.11 14.81 -24.77
C GLU A 125 21.44 15.65 -25.88
N LYS A 126 22.14 16.66 -26.39
CA LYS A 126 21.67 17.42 -27.54
C LYS A 126 21.71 16.49 -28.76
N VAL A 127 20.64 15.77 -29.03
CA VAL A 127 20.44 15.19 -30.35
C VAL A 127 20.08 16.35 -31.28
N CYS A 128 21.12 16.83 -31.95
CA CYS A 128 21.02 17.87 -32.96
C CYS A 128 20.17 17.38 -34.16
N ASN A 129 19.41 18.34 -34.70
CA ASN A 129 18.79 18.38 -36.03
C ASN A 129 17.63 17.40 -36.31
N PHE A 130 16.42 17.84 -36.01
CA PHE A 130 15.27 17.52 -36.85
C PHE A 130 15.09 18.65 -37.86
N PHE A 131 15.42 18.32 -39.12
CA PHE A 131 15.15 18.98 -40.41
C PHE A 131 14.97 20.50 -40.45
#